data_AF-A0A2S5M5W8-F1
#
_entry.id   AF-A0A2S5M5W8-F1
#
_cell.length_a   1.000
_cell.length_b   1.000
_cell.length_c   1.000
_cell.angle_alpha   90.00
_cell.angle_beta   90.00
_cell.angle_gamma   90.00
#
_symmetry.space_group_name_H-M   'P 1'
#
loop_
_entity.id
_entity.type
_entity.pdbx_description
1 polymer ?
#
loop_
_entity_poly.entity_id
_entity_poly.type
_entity_poly.pdbx_seq_one_letter_code
_entity_poly.pdbx_strand_id
1 'polypeptide(L)'
;SAVDQQFIRKHKGLFTAVKAKARASGVGGKRISLQVYKIKSLDLGEGRVLRDLYAISYDFGALRAALGPDVHFLIGYNLIRKFTWDFDFRAPESPTWDAKPK
;
A
#
# COMPACT_ATOMS: atom_id res chain seq x y z
N SER A 1 -1.71 -0.66 4.89
CA SER A 1 -1.23 -0.14 3.58
C SER A 1 -1.96 1.15 3.27
N ALA A 2 -1.42 1.96 2.36
CA ALA A 2 -2.05 3.18 1.87
C ALA A 2 -2.09 3.19 0.34
N VAL A 3 -3.14 3.77 -0.24
CA VAL A 3 -3.30 3.89 -1.69
C VAL A 3 -3.63 5.35 -2.02
N ASP A 4 -3.03 5.84 -3.10
CA ASP A 4 -3.30 7.18 -3.59
C ASP A 4 -4.78 7.35 -4.04
N GLN A 5 -5.37 8.47 -3.68
CA GLN A 5 -6.76 8.78 -4.03
C GLN A 5 -6.99 8.83 -5.54
N GLN A 6 -6.04 9.39 -6.31
CA GLN A 6 -6.16 9.47 -7.77
C GLN A 6 -6.16 8.07 -8.39
N PHE A 7 -5.31 7.18 -7.87
CA PHE A 7 -5.24 5.79 -8.31
C PHE A 7 -6.56 5.04 -8.07
N ILE A 8 -7.17 5.17 -6.88
CA ILE A 8 -8.48 4.58 -6.60
C ILE A 8 -9.55 5.12 -7.55
N ARG A 9 -9.56 6.44 -7.82
CA ARG A 9 -10.54 7.05 -8.73
C ARG A 9 -10.42 6.52 -10.16
N LYS A 10 -9.20 6.26 -10.63
CA LYS A 10 -8.92 5.69 -11.96
C LYS A 10 -9.25 4.20 -12.04
N HIS A 11 -9.08 3.46 -10.95
CA HIS A 11 -9.20 2.00 -10.90
C HIS A 11 -10.28 1.50 -9.92
N LYS A 12 -11.44 2.17 -9.87
CA LYS A 12 -12.52 1.90 -8.90
C LYS A 12 -12.91 0.42 -8.80
N GLY A 13 -12.87 -0.31 -9.91
CA GLY A 13 -13.20 -1.74 -9.98
C GLY A 13 -12.33 -2.63 -9.08
N LEU A 14 -11.13 -2.19 -8.71
CA LEU A 14 -10.20 -2.94 -7.85
C LEU A 14 -10.46 -2.76 -6.35
N PHE A 15 -11.32 -1.81 -5.97
CA PHE A 15 -11.51 -1.41 -4.58
C PHE A 15 -12.99 -1.47 -4.18
N THR A 16 -13.23 -1.83 -2.91
CA THR A 16 -14.54 -1.71 -2.28
C THR A 16 -14.44 -0.72 -1.13
N ALA A 17 -15.22 0.36 -1.18
CA ALA A 17 -15.27 1.33 -0.09
C ALA A 17 -15.85 0.67 1.17
N VAL A 18 -15.18 0.86 2.31
CA VAL A 18 -15.65 0.39 3.60
C VAL A 18 -16.34 1.57 4.28
N LYS A 19 -17.52 1.37 4.90
CA LYS A 19 -18.19 2.38 5.73
C LYS A 19 -17.45 2.56 7.08
N ALA A 20 -16.16 2.89 7.01
CA ALA A 20 -15.30 3.18 8.14
C ALA A 20 -14.41 4.37 7.79
N LYS A 21 -14.37 5.37 8.68
CA LYS A 21 -13.40 6.47 8.59
C LYS A 21 -12.22 6.11 9.48
N ALA A 22 -11.04 6.01 8.89
CA ALA A 22 -9.81 5.87 9.66
C ALA A 22 -9.28 7.26 10.00
N ARG A 23 -8.82 7.41 11.25
CA ARG A 23 -7.97 8.54 11.63
C ARG A 23 -6.54 8.03 11.60
N ALA A 24 -5.68 8.67 10.81
CA ALA A 24 -4.24 8.48 10.93
C ALA A 24 -3.57 9.83 11.19
N SER A 25 -2.49 9.77 11.94
CA SER A 25 -1.51 10.84 12.10
C SER A 25 -0.41 10.63 11.07
N GLY A 26 -0.25 11.58 10.15
CA GLY A 26 0.89 11.57 9.23
C GLY A 26 2.20 11.97 9.91
N VAL A 27 3.31 11.82 9.18
CA VAL A 27 4.61 12.40 9.55
C VAL A 27 4.41 13.92 9.62
N GLY A 28 4.49 14.50 10.83
CA GLY A 28 4.17 15.91 11.10
C GLY A 28 2.90 16.17 11.92
N GLY A 29 2.22 15.14 12.44
CA GLY A 29 1.14 15.30 13.45
C GLY A 29 -0.19 15.82 12.91
N LYS A 30 -0.28 16.16 11.62
CA LYS A 30 -1.52 16.62 10.98
C LYS A 30 -2.54 15.48 10.95
N ARG A 31 -3.73 15.73 11.50
CA ARG A 31 -4.88 14.82 11.42
C ARG A 31 -5.44 14.83 10.00
N ILE A 32 -5.50 13.66 9.37
CA ILE A 32 -6.05 13.52 8.02
C ILE A 32 -7.26 12.60 8.11
N SER A 33 -8.39 13.05 7.55
CA SER A 33 -9.57 12.20 7.40
C SER A 33 -9.33 11.24 6.24
N LEU A 34 -9.29 9.95 6.53
CA LEU A 34 -8.98 8.92 5.55
C LEU A 34 -10.18 8.02 5.35
N GLN A 35 -10.46 7.71 4.08
CA GLN A 35 -11.43 6.68 3.72
C GLN A 35 -10.73 5.32 3.75
N VAL A 36 -11.43 4.29 4.20
CA VAL A 36 -10.91 2.92 4.18
C VAL A 36 -11.47 2.19 2.98
N TYR A 37 -10.59 1.51 2.26
CA TYR A 37 -10.94 0.65 1.14
C TYR A 37 -10.44 -0.77 1.39
N LYS A 38 -11.17 -1.74 0.85
CA LYS A 38 -10.72 -3.11 0.70
C LYS A 38 -10.23 -3.28 -0.74
N ILE A 39 -8.97 -3.68 -0.89
CA ILE A 39 -8.37 -4.09 -2.16
C ILE A 39 -8.85 -5.51 -2.44
N LYS A 40 -9.52 -5.72 -3.57
CA LYS A 40 -10.13 -7.03 -3.89
C LYS A 40 -9.09 -8.13 -4.06
N SER A 41 -8.01 -7.82 -4.77
CA SER A 41 -6.89 -8.72 -5.03
C SER A 41 -5.61 -7.93 -5.21
N LEU A 42 -4.51 -8.44 -4.67
CA LEU A 42 -3.16 -7.95 -4.87
C LEU A 42 -2.28 -9.15 -5.17
N ASP A 43 -1.76 -9.20 -6.39
CA ASP A 43 -0.80 -10.21 -6.82
C ASP A 43 0.62 -9.64 -6.63
N LEU A 44 1.46 -10.35 -5.87
CA LEU A 44 2.86 -10.00 -5.64
C LEU A 44 3.81 -10.77 -6.59
N GLY A 45 3.26 -11.49 -7.56
CA GLY A 45 4.00 -12.41 -8.42
C GLY A 45 4.13 -13.79 -7.79
N GLU A 46 4.58 -14.76 -8.60
CA GLU A 46 4.91 -16.12 -8.14
C GLU A 46 3.77 -16.84 -7.40
N GLY A 47 2.52 -16.55 -7.78
CA GLY A 47 1.32 -17.13 -7.17
C GLY A 47 0.94 -16.54 -5.80
N ARG A 48 1.65 -15.50 -5.33
CA ARG A 48 1.42 -14.86 -4.02
C ARG A 48 0.30 -13.83 -4.13
N VAL A 49 -0.93 -14.31 -4.09
CA VAL A 49 -2.13 -13.49 -4.21
C VAL A 49 -2.77 -13.25 -2.84
N LEU A 50 -2.87 -11.99 -2.44
CA LEU A 50 -3.65 -11.56 -1.28
C LEU A 50 -5.02 -11.05 -1.72
N ARG A 51 -6.07 -11.47 -1.02
CA ARG A 51 -7.43 -10.97 -1.21
C ARG A 51 -7.87 -10.15 -0.01
N ASP A 52 -8.80 -9.24 -0.25
CA ASP A 52 -9.47 -8.46 0.79
C ASP A 52 -8.53 -7.65 1.71
N LEU A 53 -7.45 -7.11 1.15
CA LEU A 53 -6.47 -6.32 1.90
C LEU A 53 -7.00 -4.91 2.19
N TYR A 54 -7.08 -4.53 3.46
CA TYR A 54 -7.48 -3.18 3.83
C TYR A 54 -6.38 -2.15 3.57
N ALA A 55 -6.77 -1.00 3.03
CA ALA A 55 -5.90 0.15 2.84
C ALA A 55 -6.63 1.45 3.16
N ILE A 56 -5.89 2.43 3.67
CA ILE A 56 -6.37 3.81 3.78
C ILE A 56 -6.15 4.54 2.45
N SER A 57 -7.08 5.41 2.10
CA SER A 57 -6.98 6.29 0.94
C SER A 57 -6.48 7.67 1.36
N TYR A 58 -5.34 8.06 0.81
CA TYR A 58 -4.67 9.32 1.11
C TYR A 58 -4.26 10.02 -0.20
N ASP A 59 -4.30 11.36 -0.23
CA ASP A 59 -3.79 12.10 -1.40
C ASP A 59 -2.27 12.20 -1.29
N PHE A 60 -1.57 11.52 -2.20
CA PHE A 60 -0.11 11.47 -2.17
C PHE A 60 0.53 12.76 -2.70
N GLY A 61 -0.23 13.74 -3.20
CA GLY A 61 0.30 14.96 -3.81
C GLY A 61 1.39 15.66 -2.99
N ALA A 62 1.17 15.82 -1.68
CA ALA A 62 2.16 16.43 -0.78
C ALA A 62 3.40 15.55 -0.51
N LEU A 63 3.30 14.24 -0.74
CA LEU A 63 4.38 13.28 -0.54
C LEU A 63 5.11 12.90 -1.84
N ARG A 64 4.63 13.32 -3.02
CA ARG A 64 5.24 12.98 -4.32
C ARG A 64 6.72 13.34 -4.39
N ALA A 65 7.11 14.47 -3.82
CA ALA A 65 8.51 14.89 -3.77
C ALA A 65 9.41 13.91 -2.98
N ALA A 66 8.86 13.23 -1.97
CA ALA A 66 9.60 12.28 -1.14
C ALA A 66 9.45 10.82 -1.60
N LEU A 67 8.30 10.45 -2.16
CA LEU A 67 7.99 9.09 -2.60
C LEU A 67 8.40 8.82 -4.05
N GLY A 68 8.47 9.85 -4.88
CA GLY A 68 8.58 9.74 -6.33
C GLY A 68 7.23 9.93 -7.05
N PRO A 69 7.25 10.38 -8.31
CA PRO A 69 6.05 10.77 -9.05
C PRO A 69 5.09 9.61 -9.32
N ASP A 70 5.57 8.36 -9.38
CA ASP A 70 4.80 7.20 -9.83
C ASP A 70 4.35 6.25 -8.70
N VAL A 71 4.59 6.61 -7.43
CA VAL A 71 4.18 5.76 -6.31
C VAL A 71 2.67 5.85 -6.07
N HIS A 72 1.93 4.76 -6.28
CA HIS A 72 0.48 4.74 -6.07
C HIS A 72 0.05 3.92 -4.85
N PHE A 73 0.95 3.11 -4.31
CA PHE A 73 0.67 2.18 -3.22
C PHE A 73 1.84 2.13 -2.25
N LEU A 74 1.53 2.19 -0.96
CA LEU A 74 2.47 1.97 0.12
C LEU A 74 2.14 0.67 0.83
N ILE A 75 3.11 -0.25 0.83
CA ILE A 75 3.03 -1.52 1.54
C ILE A 75 3.05 -1.24 3.04
N GLY A 76 1.97 -1.61 3.73
CA GLY A 76 1.87 -1.46 5.19
C GLY A 76 2.04 -2.78 5.93
N TYR A 77 2.15 -2.69 7.26
CA TYR A 77 2.33 -3.83 8.15
C TYR A 77 1.30 -4.96 7.95
N ASN A 78 0.05 -4.63 7.62
CA ASN A 78 -1.00 -5.62 7.39
C ASN A 78 -0.72 -6.56 6.20
N LEU A 79 0.10 -6.12 5.23
CA LEU A 79 0.65 -6.95 4.17
C LEU A 79 1.96 -7.60 4.64
N ILE A 80 2.91 -6.82 5.15
CA ILE A 80 4.25 -7.30 5.53
C ILE A 80 4.15 -8.53 6.45
N ARG A 81 3.28 -8.47 7.47
CA ARG A 81 3.13 -9.55 8.46
C ARG A 81 2.64 -10.89 7.90
N LYS A 82 2.10 -10.91 6.68
CA LYS A 82 1.54 -12.11 6.02
C LYS A 82 2.60 -13.02 5.43
N PHE A 83 3.81 -12.52 5.24
CA PHE A 83 4.93 -13.25 4.66
C PHE A 83 6.15 -13.15 5.57
N THR A 84 7.11 -14.03 5.34
CA THR A 84 8.49 -13.87 5.79
C THR A 84 9.24 -13.21 4.63
N TRP A 85 9.76 -12.01 4.86
CA TRP A 85 10.45 -11.23 3.83
C TRP A 85 11.95 -11.38 3.97
N ASP A 86 12.60 -11.83 2.90
CA ASP A 86 14.04 -11.79 2.76
C ASP A 86 14.38 -10.66 1.80
N PHE A 87 15.22 -9.72 2.24
CA PHE A 87 15.73 -8.64 1.42
C PHE A 87 17.22 -8.83 1.20
N ASP A 88 17.64 -8.84 -0.06
CA ASP A 88 19.04 -8.95 -0.43
C ASP A 88 19.52 -7.63 -1.06
N PHE A 89 20.38 -6.94 -0.31
CA PHE A 89 20.98 -5.67 -0.69
C PHE A 89 22.45 -5.80 -1.11
N ARG A 90 22.97 -7.03 -1.30
CA ARG A 90 24.38 -7.26 -1.64
C ARG A 90 24.77 -6.69 -3.01
N ALA A 91 23.81 -6.50 -3.91
CA ALA A 91 23.94 -5.77 -5.16
C ALA A 91 23.11 -4.48 -5.10
N PRO A 92 23.70 -3.33 -4.70
CA PRO A 92 22.95 -2.09 -4.48
C PRO A 92 22.21 -1.57 -5.71
N GLU A 93 22.74 -1.82 -6.90
CA GLU A 93 22.14 -1.44 -8.20
C GLU A 93 20.98 -2.36 -8.61
N SER A 94 20.83 -3.52 -7.95
CA SER A 94 19.78 -4.50 -8.25
C SER A 94 19.38 -5.26 -6.98
N PRO A 95 18.79 -4.55 -5.99
CA PRO A 95 18.33 -5.19 -4.77
C PRO A 95 17.19 -6.16 -5.12
N THR A 96 17.19 -7.32 -4.47
CA THR A 96 16.15 -8.33 -4.65
C THR A 96 15.42 -8.60 -3.35
N TRP A 97 14.24 -9.20 -3.46
CA TRP A 97 13.44 -9.57 -2.32
C TRP A 97 12.67 -10.86 -2.62
N ASP A 98 12.35 -11.62 -1.58
CA ASP A 98 11.45 -12.78 -1.63
C ASP A 98 10.47 -12.71 -0.44
N ALA A 99 9.19 -12.98 -0.70
CA ALA A 99 8.10 -12.88 0.26
C ALA A 99 7.49 -14.26 0.56
N LYS A 100 8.20 -15.11 1.29
CA LYS A 100 7.81 -16.52 1.58
C LYS A 100 6.50 -16.61 2.35
N PRO A 101 5.56 -17.50 1.97
CA PRO A 101 4.41 -17.80 2.81
C PRO A 101 4.86 -18.27 4.20
N LYS A 102 4.08 -17.91 5.21
CA LYS A 102 4.25 -18.48 6.56
C LYS A 102 3.59 -19.84 6.66
#